data_AF-A0A318KIQ6-F1
#
_entry.id   AF-A0A318KIQ6-F1
#
_cell.length_a   1.000
_cell.length_b   1.000
_cell.length_c   1.000
_cell.angle_alpha   90.00
_cell.angle_beta   90.00
_cell.angle_gamma   90.00
#
_symmetry.space_group_name_H-M   'P 1'
#
loop_
_entity.id
_entity.type
_entity.pdbx_description
1 polymer ?
#
loop_
_entity_poly.entity_id
_entity_poly.type
_entity_poly.pdbx_seq_one_letter_code
_entity_poly.pdbx_strand_id
1 'polypeptide(L)'
;MNEIASQVRRSVPGGEKGDWKPLVFFMTDGKATDDTGAAVRRWKQDFAMRAHLVVIGIGKYAALEALAVLTPDVLRLENTNETALKKYIQWISASIGAQSRSVGIGEPARVSLAKLDESFLKKIEGMAQANAVDEDFVVVTGKCQNTKLPYLMKYERQNHSIRARSFHIDSEGYHLVGVYPAERDFDALSDPRANVRTVNSDLLIGTPGCPHCGNPIAFAMCSCGTVFCVQGAGTAQCPGCERELEMSASDEAFDVVRGRG
;
A
#
# COMPACT_ATOMS: atom_id res chain seq x y z
N MET A 1 -5.26 -0.81 20.32
CA MET A 1 -6.57 -1.29 20.85
C MET A 1 -6.52 -1.54 22.35
N ASN A 2 -5.40 -2.01 22.88
CA ASN A 2 -5.22 -2.21 24.32
C ASN A 2 -5.30 -0.89 25.10
N GLU A 3 -4.88 0.20 24.47
CA GLU A 3 -4.96 1.57 24.98
C GLU A 3 -6.41 2.02 25.17
N ILE A 4 -7.29 1.74 24.21
CA ILE A 4 -8.73 2.02 24.36
C ILE A 4 -9.29 1.23 25.54
N ALA A 5 -8.87 -0.03 25.70
CA ALA A 5 -9.35 -0.88 26.78
C ALA A 5 -8.86 -0.42 28.17
N SER A 6 -7.66 0.17 28.27
CA SER A 6 -7.07 0.60 29.53
C SER A 6 -7.40 2.05 29.91
N GLN A 7 -7.54 2.94 28.93
CA GLN A 7 -7.70 4.38 29.17
C GLN A 7 -9.17 4.84 29.20
N VAL A 8 -10.08 4.13 28.53
CA VAL A 8 -11.49 4.54 28.44
C VAL A 8 -12.26 3.96 29.63
N ARG A 9 -12.68 4.84 30.54
CA ARG A 9 -13.43 4.45 31.75
C ARG A 9 -14.87 4.15 31.40
N ARG A 10 -15.39 3.01 31.86
CA ARG A 10 -16.78 2.64 31.60
C ARG A 10 -17.70 3.27 32.64
N SER A 11 -18.87 3.70 32.19
CA SER A 11 -19.95 4.06 33.11
C SER A 11 -20.41 2.83 33.86
N VAL A 12 -20.53 2.95 35.18
CA VAL A 12 -21.06 1.88 36.04
C VAL A 12 -22.54 2.18 36.32
N PRO A 13 -23.48 1.23 36.10
CA PRO A 13 -24.88 1.45 36.45
C PRO A 13 -25.04 1.82 37.92
N GLY A 14 -25.65 2.98 38.20
CA GLY A 14 -25.81 3.51 39.56
C GLY A 14 -24.53 4.06 40.21
N GLY A 15 -23.43 4.14 39.47
CA GLY A 15 -22.14 4.67 39.92
C GLY A 15 -21.68 5.88 39.10
N GLU A 16 -20.36 6.06 39.02
CA GLU A 16 -19.76 7.18 38.29
C GLU A 16 -20.00 7.07 36.78
N LYS A 17 -20.27 8.22 36.16
CA LYS A 17 -20.32 8.35 34.71
C LYS A 17 -18.91 8.25 34.15
N GLY A 18 -18.68 7.27 33.29
CA GLY A 18 -17.42 7.07 32.57
C GLY A 18 -17.38 7.80 31.23
N ASP A 19 -16.30 7.58 30.50
CA ASP A 19 -16.09 8.11 29.16
C ASP A 19 -17.14 7.58 28.20
N TRP A 20 -17.70 8.49 27.41
CA TRP A 20 -18.75 8.16 26.44
C TRP A 20 -18.18 8.18 25.03
N LYS A 21 -18.25 7.02 24.35
CA LYS A 21 -17.97 6.82 22.93
C LYS A 21 -16.76 7.63 22.40
N PRO A 22 -15.52 7.24 22.73
CA PRO A 22 -14.32 7.93 22.24
C PRO A 22 -14.31 8.03 20.72
N LEU A 23 -13.83 9.18 20.23
CA LEU A 23 -13.54 9.40 18.82
C LEU A 23 -12.12 8.91 18.51
N VAL A 24 -12.01 7.98 17.56
CA VAL A 24 -10.75 7.36 17.13
C VAL A 24 -10.49 7.76 15.70
N PHE A 25 -9.33 8.36 15.45
CA PHE A 25 -8.82 8.61 14.11
C PHE A 25 -7.79 7.54 13.77
N PHE A 26 -8.00 6.82 12.68
CA PHE A 26 -7.05 5.83 12.17
C PHE A 26 -6.55 6.27 10.80
N MET A 27 -5.25 6.48 10.67
CA MET A 27 -4.63 6.98 9.43
C MET A 27 -3.68 5.92 8.87
N THR A 28 -3.85 5.55 7.60
CA THR A 28 -3.07 4.49 6.93
C THR A 28 -3.28 4.59 5.42
N ASP A 29 -2.46 3.97 4.60
CA ASP A 29 -2.71 3.76 3.17
C ASP A 29 -3.64 2.56 2.89
N GLY A 30 -3.99 1.76 3.92
CA GLY A 30 -4.88 0.60 3.80
C GLY A 30 -4.24 -0.65 3.20
N LYS A 31 -2.93 -0.64 2.96
CA LYS A 31 -2.20 -1.75 2.31
C LYS A 31 -1.47 -2.61 3.34
N ALA A 32 -2.22 -3.33 4.17
CA ALA A 32 -1.62 -4.24 5.14
C ALA A 32 -0.81 -5.35 4.46
N THR A 33 0.39 -5.63 4.98
CA THR A 33 1.28 -6.68 4.49
C THR A 33 1.04 -8.04 5.18
N ASP A 34 0.24 -8.05 6.25
CA ASP A 34 -0.10 -9.22 7.07
C ASP A 34 -1.61 -9.55 7.05
N ASP A 35 -1.99 -10.67 7.67
CA ASP A 35 -3.41 -11.04 7.83
C ASP A 35 -4.07 -10.23 8.95
N THR A 36 -4.87 -9.24 8.54
CA THR A 36 -5.60 -8.36 9.46
C THR A 36 -6.91 -8.96 10.01
N GLY A 37 -7.32 -10.14 9.55
CA GLY A 37 -8.65 -10.69 9.82
C GLY A 37 -8.96 -10.84 11.31
N ALA A 38 -8.00 -11.26 12.12
CA ALA A 38 -8.17 -11.39 13.58
C ALA A 38 -8.37 -10.04 14.26
N ALA A 39 -7.60 -9.01 13.86
CA ALA A 39 -7.72 -7.66 14.41
C ALA A 39 -9.05 -7.00 14.01
N VAL A 40 -9.47 -7.17 12.76
CA VAL A 40 -10.77 -6.67 12.25
C VAL A 40 -11.93 -7.31 13.02
N ARG A 41 -11.89 -8.63 13.25
CA ARG A 41 -12.92 -9.32 14.05
C ARG A 41 -12.99 -8.78 15.47
N ARG A 42 -11.85 -8.65 16.16
CA ARG A 42 -11.77 -8.08 17.50
C ARG A 42 -12.33 -6.66 17.56
N TRP A 43 -11.97 -5.81 16.58
CA TRP A 43 -12.51 -4.46 16.48
C TRP A 43 -14.04 -4.45 16.39
N LYS A 44 -14.61 -5.24 15.48
CA LYS A 44 -16.07 -5.31 15.27
C LYS A 44 -16.83 -5.82 16.49
N GLN A 45 -16.32 -6.86 17.12
CA GLN A 45 -16.94 -7.49 18.29
C GLN A 45 -16.88 -6.58 19.52
N ASP A 46 -15.70 -6.05 19.80
CA ASP A 46 -15.47 -5.39 21.07
C ASP A 46 -15.63 -3.87 20.96
N PHE A 47 -15.23 -3.21 19.89
CA PHE A 47 -15.01 -1.75 19.93
C PHE A 47 -15.94 -0.94 19.02
N ALA A 48 -16.41 -1.49 17.90
CA ALA A 48 -17.16 -0.74 16.89
C ALA A 48 -18.44 -0.06 17.41
N MET A 49 -19.12 -0.65 18.40
CA MET A 49 -20.32 -0.05 19.02
C MET A 49 -19.99 0.97 20.13
N ARG A 50 -18.75 0.94 20.62
CA ARG A 50 -18.30 1.69 21.81
C ARG A 50 -17.36 2.84 21.47
N ALA A 51 -16.90 2.96 20.23
CA ALA A 51 -16.05 4.03 19.76
C ALA A 51 -16.58 4.54 18.41
N HIS A 52 -16.44 5.83 18.15
CA HIS A 52 -16.65 6.37 16.81
C HIS A 52 -15.33 6.35 16.07
N LEU A 53 -15.20 5.51 15.04
CA LEU A 53 -13.98 5.41 14.23
C LEU A 53 -14.14 6.20 12.94
N VAL A 54 -13.21 7.12 12.71
CA VAL A 54 -12.99 7.79 11.42
C VAL A 54 -11.68 7.28 10.85
N VAL A 55 -11.72 6.70 9.64
CA VAL A 55 -10.53 6.22 8.95
C VAL A 55 -10.12 7.20 7.87
N ILE A 56 -8.82 7.49 7.77
CA ILE A 56 -8.24 8.35 6.75
C ILE A 56 -7.22 7.54 5.95
N GLY A 57 -7.57 7.28 4.70
CA GLY A 57 -6.67 6.75 3.69
C GLY A 57 -5.69 7.82 3.22
N ILE A 58 -4.40 7.63 3.44
CA ILE A 58 -3.36 8.56 3.02
C ILE A 58 -2.86 8.17 1.63
N GLY A 59 -2.86 9.15 0.71
CA GLY A 59 -2.35 8.99 -0.64
C GLY A 59 -3.44 8.76 -1.68
N LYS A 60 -3.11 9.09 -2.92
CA LYS A 60 -4.01 9.01 -4.09
C LYS A 60 -4.58 7.60 -4.29
N TYR A 61 -3.81 6.57 -3.92
CA TYR A 61 -4.13 5.16 -4.17
C TYR A 61 -4.25 4.35 -2.87
N ALA A 62 -4.62 5.02 -1.77
CA ALA A 62 -4.96 4.31 -0.55
C ALA A 62 -6.06 3.26 -0.83
N ALA A 63 -5.88 2.05 -0.31
CA ALA A 63 -6.81 0.92 -0.43
C ALA A 63 -8.00 1.12 0.52
N LEU A 64 -8.85 2.08 0.18
CA LEU A 64 -9.91 2.53 1.06
C LEU A 64 -11.00 1.48 1.29
N GLU A 65 -11.18 0.56 0.36
CA GLU A 65 -12.19 -0.48 0.43
C GLU A 65 -11.80 -1.56 1.44
N ALA A 66 -10.49 -1.82 1.58
CA ALA A 66 -9.97 -2.60 2.69
C ALA A 66 -10.23 -1.93 4.05
N LEU A 67 -10.27 -0.60 4.08
CA LEU A 67 -10.53 0.20 5.29
C LEU A 67 -12.03 0.33 5.61
N ALA A 68 -12.89 0.34 4.59
CA ALA A 68 -14.34 0.44 4.73
C ALA A 68 -14.96 -0.72 5.54
N VAL A 69 -14.24 -1.85 5.65
CA VAL A 69 -14.64 -2.96 6.53
C VAL A 69 -14.69 -2.57 8.01
N LEU A 70 -13.94 -1.53 8.43
CA LEU A 70 -13.82 -1.09 9.81
C LEU A 70 -14.91 -0.09 10.23
N THR A 71 -15.28 0.82 9.33
CA THR A 71 -16.25 1.90 9.55
C THR A 71 -16.76 2.43 8.21
N PRO A 72 -18.01 2.94 8.12
CA PRO A 72 -18.48 3.69 6.95
C PRO A 72 -17.85 5.09 6.82
N ASP A 73 -17.24 5.61 7.89
CA ASP A 73 -16.62 6.94 7.91
C ASP A 73 -15.16 6.88 7.44
N VAL A 74 -14.97 6.56 6.16
CA VAL A 74 -13.65 6.55 5.49
C VAL A 74 -13.49 7.79 4.63
N LEU A 75 -12.36 8.48 4.81
CA LEU A 75 -11.98 9.67 4.07
C LEU A 75 -10.65 9.43 3.35
N ARG A 76 -10.44 10.06 2.18
CA ARG A 76 -9.14 10.09 1.51
C ARG A 76 -8.45 11.42 1.72
N LEU A 77 -7.17 11.37 2.09
CA LEU A 77 -6.25 12.50 2.08
C LEU A 77 -5.29 12.34 0.87
N GLU A 78 -5.62 12.98 -0.25
CA GLU A 78 -4.86 12.85 -1.51
C GLU A 78 -3.54 13.65 -1.48
N ASN A 79 -3.55 14.84 -0.86
CA ASN A 79 -2.42 15.75 -0.83
C ASN A 79 -1.87 15.89 0.59
N THR A 80 -0.61 15.50 0.78
CA THR A 80 0.08 15.53 2.08
C THR A 80 0.99 16.75 2.23
N ASN A 81 0.86 17.78 1.37
CA ASN A 81 1.61 19.02 1.55
C ASN A 81 1.26 19.69 2.89
N GLU A 82 2.18 20.53 3.37
CA GLU A 82 2.09 21.13 4.71
C GLU A 82 0.78 21.92 4.91
N THR A 83 0.31 22.61 3.87
CA THR A 83 -0.95 23.37 3.92
C THR A 83 -2.16 22.46 4.10
N ALA A 84 -2.25 21.36 3.34
CA ALA A 84 -3.34 20.40 3.42
C ALA A 84 -3.36 19.69 4.78
N LEU A 85 -2.19 19.30 5.29
CA LEU A 85 -2.08 18.67 6.61
C LEU A 85 -2.50 19.62 7.74
N LYS A 86 -2.11 20.90 7.69
CA LYS A 86 -2.55 21.92 8.66
C LYS A 86 -4.07 22.09 8.66
N LYS A 87 -4.68 22.23 7.48
CA LYS A 87 -6.15 22.32 7.35
C LYS A 87 -6.85 21.09 7.89
N TYR A 88 -6.26 19.91 7.67
CA TYR A 88 -6.76 18.65 8.19
C TYR A 88 -6.72 18.60 9.73
N ILE A 89 -5.62 18.99 10.36
CA ILE A 89 -5.52 19.04 11.83
C ILE A 89 -6.51 20.05 12.41
N GLN A 90 -6.71 21.20 11.75
CA GLN A 90 -7.73 22.19 12.14
C GLN A 90 -9.15 21.59 12.06
N TRP A 91 -9.44 20.80 11.02
CA TRP A 91 -10.71 20.10 10.88
C TRP A 91 -10.91 19.01 11.97
N ILE A 92 -9.89 18.23 12.31
CA ILE A 92 -9.93 17.29 13.45
C ILE A 92 -10.30 18.07 14.73
N SER A 93 -9.61 19.19 14.96
CA SER A 93 -9.78 20.00 16.17
C SER A 93 -11.20 20.57 16.28
N ALA A 94 -11.75 21.05 15.15
CA ALA A 94 -13.13 21.50 15.06
C ALA A 94 -14.15 20.35 15.29
N SER A 95 -13.85 19.16 14.78
CA SER A 95 -14.68 17.96 14.94
C SER A 95 -14.79 17.53 16.41
N ILE A 96 -13.67 17.57 17.15
CA ILE A 96 -13.64 17.31 18.60
C ILE A 96 -14.45 18.36 19.36
N GLY A 97 -14.31 19.64 18.99
CA GLY A 97 -15.06 20.74 19.61
C GLY A 97 -16.58 20.63 19.43
N ALA A 98 -17.06 20.14 18.29
CA ALA A 98 -18.48 19.93 18.02
C ALA A 98 -19.07 18.74 18.80
N GLN A 99 -18.33 17.64 18.92
CA GLN A 99 -18.70 16.44 19.71
C GLN A 99 -18.84 16.74 21.21
N SER A 100 -17.92 17.52 21.78
CA SER A 100 -17.94 17.90 23.20
C SER A 100 -19.23 18.64 23.60
N ARG A 101 -19.85 19.38 22.67
CA ARG A 101 -21.08 20.16 22.91
C ARG A 101 -22.37 19.36 22.73
N SER A 102 -22.34 18.21 22.05
CA SER A 102 -23.54 17.46 21.62
C SER A 102 -23.94 16.31 22.55
N VAL A 103 -23.25 16.12 23.68
CA VAL A 103 -23.51 15.07 24.69
C VAL A 103 -24.88 15.23 25.41
N GLY A 104 -25.66 16.26 25.10
CA GLY A 104 -26.97 16.56 25.72
C GLY A 104 -28.21 16.11 24.95
N ILE A 105 -28.11 15.69 23.69
CA ILE A 105 -29.26 15.37 22.84
C ILE A 105 -29.06 13.95 22.32
N GLY A 106 -30.05 13.06 22.53
CA GLY A 106 -29.96 11.60 22.37
C GLY A 106 -29.69 11.04 20.97
N GLU A 107 -29.09 11.82 20.07
CA GLU A 107 -28.57 11.30 18.80
C GLU A 107 -27.14 10.78 19.00
N PRO A 108 -26.77 9.64 18.38
CA PRO A 108 -25.38 9.20 18.39
C PRO A 108 -24.55 10.30 17.74
N ALA A 109 -23.64 10.89 18.52
CA ALA A 109 -22.73 11.91 18.07
C ALA A 109 -21.92 11.38 16.89
N ARG A 110 -22.40 11.64 15.68
CA ARG A 110 -21.67 11.46 14.44
C ARG A 110 -20.90 12.76 14.27
N VAL A 111 -19.58 12.68 14.12
CA VAL A 111 -18.82 13.80 13.54
C VAL A 111 -19.60 14.27 12.31
N SER A 112 -20.05 15.53 12.32
CA SER A 112 -20.71 16.10 11.16
C SER A 112 -19.69 16.26 10.04
N LEU A 113 -19.47 15.17 9.31
CA LEU A 113 -18.75 15.12 8.05
C LEU A 113 -19.39 16.05 7.00
N ALA A 114 -20.59 16.58 7.25
CA ALA A 114 -21.26 17.57 6.41
C ALA A 114 -20.48 18.89 6.21
N LYS A 115 -19.42 19.15 7.01
CA LYS A 115 -18.46 20.26 6.80
C LYS A 115 -17.12 19.77 6.28
N LEU A 116 -17.12 18.73 5.45
CA LEU A 116 -15.95 18.30 4.70
C LEU A 116 -15.61 19.39 3.68
N ASP A 117 -14.38 19.89 3.74
CA ASP A 117 -13.83 20.65 2.64
C ASP A 117 -13.29 19.64 1.61
N GLU A 118 -14.09 19.42 0.58
CA GLU A 118 -13.84 18.46 -0.51
C GLU A 118 -12.55 18.76 -1.29
N SER A 119 -11.97 19.95 -1.11
CA SER A 119 -10.68 20.30 -1.73
C SER A 119 -9.51 19.47 -1.20
N PHE A 120 -9.65 18.80 -0.05
CA PHE A 120 -8.59 17.94 0.51
C PHE A 120 -9.09 16.64 1.17
N LEU A 121 -10.38 16.49 1.47
CA LEU A 121 -10.97 15.26 1.99
C LEU A 121 -12.14 14.81 1.13
N LYS A 122 -12.03 13.64 0.49
CA LYS A 122 -13.15 13.01 -0.22
C LYS A 122 -13.73 11.88 0.61
N LYS A 123 -15.05 11.88 0.79
CA LYS A 123 -15.80 10.71 1.26
C LYS A 123 -16.07 9.80 0.07
N ILE A 124 -16.00 8.50 0.29
CA ILE A 124 -16.19 7.51 -0.78
C ILE A 124 -17.67 7.19 -0.89
N GLU A 125 -18.18 7.21 -2.11
CA GLU A 125 -19.50 6.69 -2.46
C GLU A 125 -19.31 5.34 -3.17
N GLY A 126 -19.59 4.25 -2.45
CA GLY A 126 -19.65 2.90 -3.05
C GLY A 126 -18.37 2.07 -2.91
N MET A 127 -18.59 0.75 -2.75
CA MET A 127 -17.56 -0.27 -2.61
C MET A 127 -17.18 -0.80 -4.00
N ALA A 128 -16.02 -0.40 -4.53
CA ALA A 128 -15.41 -1.08 -5.68
C ALA A 128 -14.42 -2.14 -5.17
N GLN A 129 -14.36 -3.30 -5.83
CA GLN A 129 -13.64 -4.48 -5.34
C GLN A 129 -12.18 -4.22 -4.92
N ALA A 130 -11.86 -4.61 -3.68
CA ALA A 130 -10.50 -4.64 -3.15
C ALA A 130 -9.71 -5.84 -3.71
N ASN A 131 -8.73 -5.58 -4.59
CA ASN A 131 -7.64 -6.50 -4.85
C ASN A 131 -6.41 -5.97 -4.11
N ALA A 132 -5.94 -6.75 -3.13
CA ALA A 132 -4.85 -6.40 -2.20
C ALA A 132 -3.45 -6.37 -2.85
N VAL A 133 -3.31 -5.74 -4.02
CA VAL A 133 -2.04 -5.51 -4.70
C VAL A 133 -1.64 -4.07 -4.42
N ASP A 134 -0.38 -3.82 -4.07
CA ASP A 134 0.13 -2.46 -4.13
C ASP A 134 0.16 -2.02 -5.60
N GLU A 135 -0.88 -1.36 -6.08
CA GLU A 135 -0.93 -0.92 -7.47
C GLU A 135 0.11 0.17 -7.79
N ASP A 136 0.75 0.77 -6.77
CA ASP A 136 1.66 1.90 -6.96
C ASP A 136 3.08 1.46 -7.22
N PHE A 137 3.49 0.31 -6.68
CA PHE A 137 4.86 -0.14 -6.78
C PHE A 137 4.97 -1.62 -7.16
N VAL A 138 5.81 -1.89 -8.15
CA VAL A 138 6.29 -3.24 -8.43
C VAL A 138 7.70 -3.35 -7.88
N VAL A 139 7.92 -4.30 -6.98
CA VAL A 139 9.27 -4.71 -6.58
C VAL A 139 9.56 -6.06 -7.23
N VAL A 140 10.70 -6.19 -7.91
CA VAL A 140 11.18 -7.45 -8.48
C VAL A 140 12.50 -7.81 -7.82
N THR A 141 12.60 -9.04 -7.33
CA THR A 141 13.84 -9.56 -6.74
C THR A 141 14.67 -10.23 -7.83
N GLY A 142 15.92 -9.79 -7.98
CA GLY A 142 16.91 -10.43 -8.85
C GLY A 142 18.10 -10.97 -8.07
N LYS A 143 18.90 -11.83 -8.70
CA LYS A 143 20.18 -12.32 -8.14
C LYS A 143 21.35 -11.99 -9.06
N CYS A 144 22.46 -11.55 -8.49
CA CYS A 144 23.66 -11.25 -9.26
C CYS A 144 24.27 -12.56 -9.79
N GLN A 145 24.60 -12.62 -11.08
CA GLN A 145 25.26 -13.77 -11.67
C GLN A 145 26.65 -14.01 -11.06
N ASN A 146 27.43 -12.94 -10.83
CA ASN A 146 28.82 -13.06 -10.37
C ASN A 146 28.93 -13.29 -8.86
N THR A 147 28.18 -12.51 -8.06
CA THR A 147 28.29 -12.55 -6.60
C THR A 147 27.26 -13.47 -5.93
N LYS A 148 26.25 -13.92 -6.68
CA LYS A 148 25.07 -14.65 -6.18
C LYS A 148 24.25 -13.88 -5.13
N LEU A 149 24.54 -12.59 -4.92
CA LEU A 149 23.82 -11.74 -3.95
C LEU A 149 22.49 -11.25 -4.52
N PRO A 150 21.42 -11.17 -3.71
CA PRO A 150 20.14 -10.64 -4.14
C PRO A 150 20.17 -9.12 -4.33
N TYR A 151 19.25 -8.61 -5.13
CA TYR A 151 18.99 -7.18 -5.27
C TYR A 151 17.51 -6.93 -5.59
N LEU A 152 17.04 -5.72 -5.31
CA LEU A 152 15.65 -5.32 -5.49
C LEU A 152 15.56 -4.24 -6.55
N MET A 153 14.68 -4.46 -7.53
CA MET A 153 14.33 -3.46 -8.55
C MET A 153 12.96 -2.90 -8.21
N LYS A 154 12.89 -1.60 -7.95
CA LYS A 154 11.64 -0.91 -7.62
C LYS A 154 11.15 -0.12 -8.82
N TYR A 155 9.90 -0.33 -9.19
CA TYR A 155 9.18 0.44 -10.20
C TYR A 155 7.97 1.11 -9.56
N GLU A 156 7.62 2.31 -10.02
CA GLU A 156 6.50 3.11 -9.55
C GLU A 156 5.53 3.39 -10.68
N ARG A 157 4.23 3.26 -10.41
CA ARG A 157 3.17 3.49 -11.37
C ARG A 157 3.14 4.96 -11.75
N GLN A 158 3.26 5.24 -13.04
CA GLN A 158 3.02 6.56 -13.61
C GLN A 158 1.82 6.47 -14.53
N ASN A 159 0.79 7.27 -14.23
CA ASN A 159 -0.38 7.38 -15.09
C ASN A 159 -0.16 8.54 -16.05
N HIS A 160 0.01 8.24 -17.34
CA HIS A 160 0.05 9.26 -18.37
C HIS A 160 -1.30 9.28 -19.10
N SER A 161 -2.19 10.18 -18.70
CA SER A 161 -3.44 10.41 -19.43
C SER A 161 -3.23 11.56 -20.43
N ILE A 162 -3.13 11.23 -21.71
CA ILE A 162 -3.14 12.27 -22.75
C ILE A 162 -4.59 12.52 -23.14
N ARG A 163 -5.09 13.71 -22.82
CA ARG A 163 -6.42 14.18 -23.27
C ARG A 163 -6.26 15.11 -24.47
N ALA A 164 -6.53 14.57 -25.66
CA ALA A 164 -6.81 15.38 -26.84
C ALA A 164 -8.33 15.35 -27.12
N ARG A 165 -8.84 16.38 -27.81
CA ARG A 165 -10.29 16.68 -27.96
C ARG A 165 -11.20 15.48 -28.32
N SER A 166 -10.67 14.45 -28.97
CA SER A 166 -11.39 13.21 -29.32
C SER A 166 -10.63 11.91 -29.02
N PHE A 167 -9.49 11.97 -28.33
CA PHE A 167 -8.65 10.81 -28.02
C PHE A 167 -8.27 10.81 -26.55
N HIS A 168 -8.62 9.71 -25.87
CA HIS A 168 -8.16 9.38 -24.53
C HIS A 168 -7.25 8.16 -24.64
N ILE A 169 -5.96 8.35 -24.42
CA ILE A 169 -5.01 7.25 -24.26
C ILE A 169 -4.61 7.24 -22.80
N ASP A 170 -5.05 6.21 -22.09
CA ASP A 170 -4.58 5.88 -20.76
C ASP A 170 -3.45 4.87 -20.92
N SER A 171 -2.22 5.34 -20.73
CA SER A 171 -1.03 4.50 -20.66
C SER A 171 -0.76 4.21 -19.20
N GLU A 172 -0.97 2.96 -18.79
CA GLU A 172 -0.56 2.48 -17.47
C GLU A 172 0.79 1.77 -17.59
N GLY A 173 1.77 2.24 -16.83
CA GLY A 173 3.10 1.65 -16.79
C GLY A 173 3.80 1.93 -15.47
N TYR A 174 4.75 1.07 -15.13
CA TYR A 174 5.58 1.15 -13.94
C TYR A 174 6.99 1.56 -14.36
N HIS A 175 7.40 2.77 -14.00
CA HIS A 175 8.73 3.29 -14.32
C HIS A 175 9.74 2.90 -13.26
N LEU A 176 10.92 2.48 -13.70
CA LEU A 176 12.04 2.17 -12.82
C LEU A 176 12.39 3.38 -11.94
N VAL A 177 12.31 3.19 -10.62
CA VAL A 177 12.74 4.17 -9.61
C VAL A 177 14.20 3.96 -9.25
N GLY A 178 14.61 2.70 -9.10
CA GLY A 178 15.97 2.37 -8.72
C GLY A 178 16.20 0.89 -8.45
N VAL A 179 17.48 0.55 -8.25
CA VAL A 179 17.92 -0.79 -7.90
C VAL A 179 18.80 -0.75 -6.66
N TYR A 180 18.51 -1.65 -5.74
CA TYR A 180 19.09 -1.65 -4.40
C TYR A 180 19.79 -2.99 -4.16
N PRO A 181 21.08 -2.98 -3.77
CA PRO A 181 21.75 -4.20 -3.36
C PRO A 181 21.10 -4.73 -2.07
N ALA A 182 20.92 -6.03 -1.99
CA ALA A 182 20.48 -6.71 -0.78
C ALA A 182 21.59 -7.65 -0.28
N GLU A 183 21.62 -7.86 1.03
CA GLU A 183 22.60 -8.72 1.69
C GLU A 183 22.16 -10.19 1.67
N ARG A 184 23.05 -11.09 2.13
CA ARG A 184 22.82 -12.55 2.05
C ARG A 184 21.66 -13.04 2.90
N ASP A 185 21.36 -12.32 3.97
CA ASP A 185 20.28 -12.63 4.91
C ASP A 185 18.90 -12.18 4.43
N PHE A 186 18.81 -11.47 3.29
CA PHE A 186 17.55 -11.04 2.69
C PHE A 186 16.54 -12.19 2.54
N ASP A 187 16.99 -13.35 2.04
CA ASP A 187 16.13 -14.52 1.83
C ASP A 187 15.59 -15.06 3.18
N ALA A 188 16.33 -14.91 4.28
CA ALA A 188 15.91 -15.34 5.63
C ALA A 188 14.93 -14.35 6.29
N LEU A 189 15.00 -13.07 5.91
CA LEU A 189 14.12 -12.00 6.39
C LEU A 189 12.85 -11.84 5.54
N SER A 190 12.76 -12.56 4.42
CA SER A 190 11.63 -12.52 3.48
C SER A 190 10.62 -13.65 3.76
N ASP A 191 9.34 -13.42 3.48
CA ASP A 191 8.31 -14.47 3.57
C ASP A 191 8.57 -15.56 2.50
N PRO A 192 8.81 -16.83 2.88
CA PRO A 192 9.16 -17.89 1.94
C PRO A 192 7.98 -18.37 1.08
N ARG A 193 6.75 -17.91 1.35
CA ARG A 193 5.57 -18.30 0.56
C ARG A 193 5.68 -17.73 -0.86
N ALA A 194 5.58 -18.62 -1.85
CA ALA A 194 5.54 -18.24 -3.26
C ALA A 194 4.42 -17.21 -3.51
N ASN A 195 4.79 -16.06 -4.08
CA ASN A 195 3.80 -15.09 -4.50
C ASN A 195 3.17 -15.55 -5.82
N VAL A 196 1.85 -15.70 -5.84
CA VAL A 196 1.10 -16.10 -7.05
C VAL A 196 0.93 -14.91 -8.00
N ARG A 197 1.25 -13.70 -7.55
CA ARG A 197 0.98 -12.48 -8.30
C ARG A 197 2.16 -12.06 -9.16
N THR A 198 1.90 -12.00 -10.45
CA THR A 198 2.85 -11.57 -11.48
C THR A 198 2.50 -10.18 -12.01
N VAL A 199 3.44 -9.57 -12.70
CA VAL A 199 3.24 -8.39 -13.54
C VAL A 199 3.83 -8.70 -14.90
N ASN A 200 3.14 -8.27 -15.96
CA ASN A 200 3.65 -8.42 -17.31
C ASN A 200 4.86 -7.47 -17.52
N SER A 201 5.93 -7.99 -18.12
CA SER A 201 7.17 -7.23 -18.36
C SER A 201 6.97 -5.99 -19.22
N ASP A 202 5.98 -5.95 -20.11
CA ASP A 202 5.70 -4.78 -20.97
C ASP A 202 5.22 -3.57 -20.17
N LEU A 203 4.66 -3.81 -18.99
CA LEU A 203 4.26 -2.75 -18.08
C LEU A 203 5.45 -2.18 -17.30
N LEU A 204 6.63 -2.82 -17.34
CA LEU A 204 7.82 -2.40 -16.61
C LEU A 204 8.75 -1.60 -17.52
N ILE A 205 8.84 -0.30 -17.28
CA ILE A 205 9.57 0.65 -18.12
C ILE A 205 10.93 0.94 -17.48
N GLY A 206 11.98 0.54 -18.18
CA GLY A 206 13.37 0.80 -17.83
C GLY A 206 14.12 -0.47 -17.41
N THR A 207 15.31 -0.66 -17.97
CA THR A 207 16.17 -1.80 -17.64
C THR A 207 17.37 -1.30 -16.84
N PRO A 208 17.49 -1.66 -15.56
CA PRO A 208 18.62 -1.22 -14.75
C PRO A 208 19.86 -2.10 -14.92
N GLY A 209 21.00 -1.56 -14.51
CA GLY A 209 22.22 -2.33 -14.28
C GLY A 209 22.26 -3.00 -12.89
N CYS A 210 23.13 -4.00 -12.74
CA CYS A 210 23.31 -4.74 -11.51
C CYS A 210 24.08 -3.90 -10.48
N PRO A 211 23.58 -3.73 -9.25
CA PRO A 211 24.23 -2.93 -8.21
C PRO A 211 25.48 -3.62 -7.63
N HIS A 212 25.63 -4.93 -7.83
CA HIS A 212 26.73 -5.71 -7.25
C HIS A 212 27.94 -5.85 -8.18
N CYS A 213 27.72 -6.15 -9.46
CA CYS A 213 28.80 -6.45 -10.40
C CYS A 213 28.88 -5.48 -11.59
N GLY A 214 27.95 -4.53 -11.71
CA GLY A 214 27.96 -3.55 -12.79
C GLY A 214 27.49 -4.06 -14.16
N ASN A 215 26.97 -5.30 -14.26
CA ASN A 215 26.36 -5.79 -15.49
C ASN A 215 25.26 -4.83 -15.97
N PRO A 216 25.18 -4.48 -17.26
CA PRO A 216 24.27 -3.47 -17.78
C PRO A 216 22.79 -3.88 -17.74
N ILE A 217 22.49 -5.18 -17.70
CA ILE A 217 21.11 -5.70 -17.69
C ILE A 217 20.92 -6.50 -16.41
N ALA A 218 20.03 -6.04 -15.52
CA ALA A 218 19.67 -6.72 -14.28
C ALA A 218 18.31 -7.46 -14.34
N PHE A 219 17.68 -7.51 -15.52
CA PHE A 219 16.32 -8.01 -15.72
C PHE A 219 16.26 -9.18 -16.71
N ALA A 220 17.25 -10.08 -16.72
CA ALA A 220 17.14 -11.31 -17.51
C ALA A 220 16.37 -12.36 -16.71
N MET A 221 15.51 -13.15 -17.35
CA MET A 221 14.74 -14.19 -16.68
C MET A 221 15.16 -15.58 -17.17
N CYS A 222 15.44 -16.48 -16.23
CA CYS A 222 15.62 -17.89 -16.52
C CYS A 222 14.26 -18.60 -16.58
N SER A 223 14.17 -19.69 -17.34
CA SER A 223 12.99 -20.57 -17.37
C SER A 223 12.62 -21.18 -16.01
N CYS A 224 13.50 -21.10 -14.99
CA CYS A 224 13.17 -21.46 -13.61
C CYS A 224 12.44 -20.35 -12.83
N GLY A 225 12.19 -19.19 -13.45
CA GLY A 225 11.54 -18.02 -12.85
C GLY A 225 12.50 -17.08 -12.10
N THR A 226 13.80 -17.40 -12.03
CA THR A 226 14.80 -16.50 -11.41
C THR A 226 15.11 -15.35 -12.34
N VAL A 227 14.93 -14.12 -11.85
CA VAL A 227 15.45 -12.90 -12.49
C VAL A 227 16.90 -12.68 -12.05
N PHE A 228 17.79 -12.34 -12.97
CA PHE A 228 19.22 -12.17 -12.69
C PHE A 228 19.91 -11.22 -13.67
N CYS A 229 21.14 -10.83 -13.35
CA CYS A 229 21.91 -9.91 -14.19
C CYS A 229 22.79 -10.60 -15.23
N VAL A 230 22.94 -9.98 -16.39
CA VAL A 230 23.72 -10.46 -17.53
C VAL A 230 24.47 -9.33 -18.20
N GLN A 231 25.61 -9.66 -18.82
CA GLN A 231 26.43 -8.68 -19.54
C GLN A 231 25.76 -8.21 -20.85
N GLY A 232 24.94 -9.06 -21.45
CA GLY A 232 24.33 -8.87 -22.76
C GLY A 232 23.85 -10.21 -23.32
N ALA A 233 23.70 -10.27 -24.64
CA ALA A 233 23.45 -11.53 -25.34
C ALA A 233 24.67 -12.48 -25.24
N GLY A 234 24.41 -13.78 -25.31
CA GLY A 234 25.40 -14.85 -25.20
C GLY A 234 25.19 -15.68 -23.93
N THR A 235 26.17 -16.52 -23.64
CA THR A 235 26.05 -17.53 -22.58
C THR A 235 26.11 -16.91 -21.18
N ALA A 236 25.17 -17.29 -20.32
CA ALA A 236 25.08 -16.85 -18.93
C ALA A 236 24.66 -18.00 -18.02
N GLN A 237 25.15 -18.00 -16.77
CA GLN A 237 24.77 -19.01 -15.79
C GLN A 237 23.70 -18.45 -14.84
N CYS A 238 22.58 -19.17 -14.69
CA CYS A 238 21.54 -18.77 -13.75
C CYS A 238 22.02 -18.97 -12.30
N PRO A 239 22.03 -17.93 -11.45
CA PRO A 239 22.45 -18.06 -10.05
C PRO A 239 21.45 -18.84 -9.17
N GLY A 240 20.24 -19.11 -9.68
CA GLY A 240 19.19 -19.85 -8.96
C GLY A 240 19.20 -21.35 -9.21
N CYS A 241 19.28 -21.77 -10.48
CA CYS A 241 19.25 -23.19 -10.87
C CYS A 241 20.59 -23.73 -11.41
N GLU A 242 21.61 -22.87 -11.49
CA GLU A 242 22.99 -23.16 -11.94
C GLU A 242 23.12 -23.67 -13.38
N ARG A 243 22.04 -23.65 -14.16
CA ARG A 243 22.06 -23.99 -15.58
C ARG A 243 22.70 -22.88 -16.40
N GLU A 244 23.47 -23.31 -17.40
CA GLU A 244 23.98 -22.46 -18.47
C GLU A 244 22.86 -22.20 -19.49
N LEU A 245 22.72 -20.96 -19.89
CA LEU A 245 21.64 -20.48 -20.75
C LEU A 245 22.22 -19.58 -21.83
N GLU A 246 21.69 -19.67 -23.04
CA GLU A 246 22.00 -18.73 -24.11
C GLU A 246 21.02 -17.55 -24.03
N MET A 247 21.52 -16.37 -23.67
CA MET A 247 20.71 -15.15 -23.55
C MET A 247 20.62 -14.44 -24.88
N SER A 248 19.42 -14.01 -25.24
CA SER A 248 19.17 -13.13 -26.38
C SER A 248 18.15 -12.09 -25.98
N ALA A 249 18.16 -10.96 -26.69
CA ALA A 249 17.08 -10.00 -26.55
C ALA A 249 15.82 -10.60 -27.19
N SER A 250 14.74 -10.68 -26.43
CA SER A 250 13.43 -11.08 -26.92
C SER A 250 12.44 -9.92 -26.73
N ASP A 251 11.66 -9.64 -27.76
CA ASP A 251 10.50 -8.72 -27.67
C ASP A 251 9.25 -9.44 -27.10
N GLU A 252 9.39 -10.71 -26.71
CA GLU A 252 8.32 -11.47 -26.09
C GLU A 252 8.15 -11.06 -24.62
N ALA A 253 6.94 -10.61 -24.30
CA ALA A 253 6.54 -10.29 -22.95
C ALA A 253 6.45 -11.54 -22.08
N PHE A 254 6.82 -11.42 -20.81
CA PHE A 254 6.70 -12.50 -19.83
C PHE A 254 6.20 -11.98 -18.49
N ASP A 255 5.61 -12.88 -17.72
CA ASP A 255 5.09 -12.58 -16.39
C ASP A 255 6.16 -12.74 -15.32
N VAL A 256 6.39 -11.67 -14.56
CA VAL A 256 7.41 -11.62 -13.51
C VAL A 256 6.76 -11.61 -12.14
N VAL A 257 7.22 -12.50 -11.26
CA VAL A 257 6.73 -12.58 -9.88
C VAL A 257 7.12 -11.32 -9.12
N ARG A 258 6.14 -10.73 -8.44
CA ARG A 258 6.35 -9.55 -7.60
C ARG A 258 6.93 -9.95 -6.24
N GLY A 259 7.92 -9.21 -5.77
CA GLY A 259 8.39 -9.27 -4.38
C GLY A 259 7.27 -8.88 -3.42
N ARG A 260 7.20 -9.56 -2.28
CA ARG A 260 6.39 -9.11 -1.14
C ARG A 260 7.18 -8.04 -0.40
N GLY A 261 6.53 -6.91 -0.11
CA GLY A 261 7.05 -5.94 0.86
C GLY A 261 6.97 -6.48 2.27
#